data_AF-A0A562N3X4-F1
#
_entry.id   AF-A0A562N3X4-F1
#
_cell.length_a   1.000
_cell.length_b   1.000
_cell.length_c   1.000
_cell.angle_alpha   90.00
_cell.angle_beta   90.00
_cell.angle_gamma   90.00
#
_symmetry.space_group_name_H-M   'P 1'
#
loop_
_entity.id
_entity.type
_entity.pdbx_description
1 polymer ?
#
loop_
_entity_poly.entity_id
_entity_poly.type
_entity_poly.pdbx_seq_one_letter_code
_entity_poly.pdbx_strand_id
1 'polypeptide(L)'
;MSPEWYPTKRETGKVVPTWLYIAIHAHGSLTAIEDKAWLRSQVEDLTDLHEATRTAPWSVSDAPQAYIDRMMRGIVGLEFRVERLEGAWKLNEEENAADLEGTRKGLEAAGRAGELLARALAGR
;
A
#
# COMPACT_ATOMS: atom_id res chain seq x y z
N MET A 1 -0.15 3.94 -17.26
CA MET A 1 -1.34 3.75 -18.14
C MET A 1 -0.95 4.19 -19.54
N SER A 2 -1.48 3.54 -20.59
CA SER A 2 -1.14 3.86 -21.98
C SER A 2 -2.37 4.35 -22.77
N PRO A 3 -2.27 5.44 -23.55
CA PRO A 3 -3.34 5.85 -24.47
C PRO A 3 -3.69 4.79 -25.52
N GLU A 4 -2.84 3.79 -25.74
CA GLU A 4 -3.16 2.64 -26.62
C GLU A 4 -4.36 1.82 -26.13
N TRP A 5 -4.75 1.97 -24.87
CA TRP A 5 -5.90 1.29 -24.29
C TRP A 5 -7.23 1.93 -24.67
N TYR A 6 -7.22 3.11 -25.30
CA TYR A 6 -8.41 3.91 -25.59
C TYR A 6 -8.87 3.69 -27.04
N PRO A 7 -10.10 3.21 -27.28
CA PRO A 7 -10.72 3.32 -28.60
C PRO A 7 -10.61 4.73 -29.21
N THR A 8 -10.83 5.79 -28.41
CA THR A 8 -10.76 7.19 -28.87
C THR A 8 -9.42 7.56 -29.49
N LYS A 9 -8.32 6.91 -29.07
CA LYS A 9 -6.99 7.08 -29.68
C LYS A 9 -6.99 6.72 -31.15
N ARG A 10 -7.67 5.63 -31.53
CA ARG A 10 -7.78 5.17 -32.92
C ARG A 10 -8.74 6.04 -33.73
N GLU A 11 -9.78 6.54 -33.09
CA GLU A 11 -10.83 7.34 -33.75
C GLU A 11 -10.38 8.77 -34.04
N THR A 12 -9.71 9.43 -33.09
CA THR A 12 -9.42 10.87 -33.18
C THR A 12 -7.95 11.21 -32.98
N GLY A 13 -7.17 10.34 -32.33
CA GLY A 13 -5.79 10.62 -31.91
C GLY A 13 -5.66 11.69 -30.82
N LYS A 14 -6.76 12.26 -30.32
CA LYS A 14 -6.77 13.37 -29.34
C LYS A 14 -6.80 12.87 -27.90
N VAL A 15 -5.82 12.06 -27.53
CA VAL A 15 -5.66 11.52 -26.18
C VAL A 15 -4.21 11.68 -25.73
N VAL A 16 -3.98 11.79 -24.42
CA VAL A 16 -2.66 11.95 -23.83
C VAL A 16 -2.42 10.92 -22.73
N PRO A 17 -1.17 10.50 -22.49
CA PRO A 17 -0.86 9.63 -21.37
C PRO A 17 -1.11 10.35 -20.05
N THR A 18 -1.65 9.63 -19.06
CA THR A 18 -1.72 10.09 -17.67
C THR A 18 -1.43 8.95 -16.69
N TRP A 19 -1.39 9.28 -15.40
CA TRP A 19 -1.14 8.34 -14.31
C TRP A 19 -2.39 8.19 -13.46
N LEU A 20 -2.84 6.95 -13.30
CA LEU A 20 -3.90 6.63 -12.35
C LEU A 20 -3.26 6.30 -11.02
N TYR A 21 -3.80 6.90 -9.95
CA TYR A 21 -3.31 6.68 -8.61
C TYR A 21 -4.44 6.87 -7.59
N ILE A 22 -4.25 6.25 -6.43
CA ILE A 22 -4.99 6.51 -5.20
C ILE A 22 -3.94 6.67 -4.12
N ALA A 23 -3.98 7.77 -3.39
CA ALA A 23 -3.08 8.09 -2.30
C ALA A 23 -3.89 8.52 -1.07
N ILE A 24 -3.37 8.18 0.10
CA ILE A 24 -3.87 8.66 1.39
C ILE A 24 -2.70 9.38 2.07
N HIS A 25 -2.88 10.65 2.40
CA HIS A 25 -1.96 11.41 3.23
C HIS A 25 -2.49 11.41 4.65
N ALA A 26 -1.73 10.81 5.56
CA ALA A 26 -2.04 10.83 6.99
C ALA A 26 -1.25 11.95 7.67
N HIS A 27 -1.95 12.81 8.38
CA HIS A 27 -1.39 13.92 9.16
C HIS A 27 -1.61 13.66 10.64
N GLY A 28 -0.63 14.03 11.44
CA GLY A 28 -0.67 13.82 12.87
C GLY A 28 0.67 14.00 13.53
N SER A 29 0.77 13.50 14.76
CA SER A 29 1.93 13.65 15.63
C SER A 29 2.70 12.34 15.76
N LEU A 30 4.03 12.45 15.88
CA LEU A 30 4.93 11.32 16.07
C LEU A 30 5.49 11.37 17.50
N THR A 31 5.42 10.25 18.22
CA THR A 31 5.99 10.10 19.56
C THR A 31 7.04 8.99 19.54
N ALA A 32 8.23 9.29 20.06
CA ALA A 32 9.25 8.28 20.27
C ALA A 32 8.93 7.48 21.55
N ILE A 33 9.00 6.16 21.46
CA ILE A 33 8.71 5.22 22.56
C ILE A 33 9.95 4.36 22.81
N GLU A 34 10.42 4.37 24.05
CA GLU A 34 11.56 3.55 24.52
C GLU A 34 11.12 2.46 25.50
N ASP A 35 9.81 2.36 25.80
CA ASP A 35 9.28 1.34 26.70
C ASP A 35 9.52 -0.06 26.14
N LYS A 36 10.26 -0.89 26.88
CA LYS A 36 10.72 -2.19 26.41
C LYS A 36 9.58 -3.17 26.16
N ALA A 37 8.52 -3.13 26.97
CA ALA A 37 7.39 -4.04 26.82
C ALA A 37 6.59 -3.68 25.57
N TRP A 38 6.33 -2.39 25.36
CA TRP A 38 5.72 -1.88 24.13
C TRP A 38 6.55 -2.25 22.90
N LEU A 39 7.86 -1.96 22.91
CA LEU A 39 8.74 -2.29 21.79
C LEU A 39 8.75 -3.79 21.48
N ARG A 40 8.81 -4.62 22.52
CA ARG A 40 8.77 -6.07 22.37
C ARG A 40 7.47 -6.53 21.70
N SER A 41 6.32 -6.01 22.13
CA SER A 41 5.03 -6.35 21.52
C SER A 41 4.99 -6.01 20.03
N GLN A 42 5.54 -4.86 19.63
CA GLN A 42 5.57 -4.47 18.21
C GLN A 42 6.47 -5.38 17.36
N VAL A 43 7.60 -5.82 17.91
CA VAL A 43 8.50 -6.76 17.23
C VAL A 43 7.85 -8.15 17.11
N GLU A 44 7.16 -8.60 18.16
CA GLU A 44 6.39 -9.86 18.15
C GLU A 44 5.26 -9.80 17.10
N ASP A 45 4.42 -8.76 17.12
CA ASP A 45 3.32 -8.59 16.17
C ASP A 45 3.80 -8.54 14.71
N LEU A 46 4.90 -7.82 14.44
CA LEU A 46 5.49 -7.76 13.09
C LEU A 46 6.09 -9.10 12.69
N THR A 47 6.70 -9.83 13.62
CA THR A 47 7.25 -11.17 13.35
C THR A 47 6.12 -12.11 12.96
N ASP A 48 5.06 -12.15 13.77
CA ASP A 48 3.90 -13.00 13.53
C ASP A 48 3.24 -12.71 12.18
N LEU A 49 3.08 -11.42 11.83
CA LEU A 49 2.54 -11.02 10.54
C LEU A 49 3.35 -11.55 9.35
N HIS A 50 4.69 -11.48 9.42
CA HIS A 50 5.57 -11.85 8.31
C HIS A 50 5.87 -13.35 8.25
N GLU A 51 5.78 -14.05 9.38
CA GLU A 51 5.98 -15.50 9.45
C GLU A 51 4.66 -16.29 9.30
N ALA A 52 3.49 -15.62 9.32
CA ALA A 52 2.16 -16.25 9.26
C ALA A 52 1.95 -17.25 8.11
N THR A 53 2.62 -17.07 6.97
CA THR A 53 2.47 -17.95 5.81
C THR A 53 3.53 -19.05 5.72
N ARG A 54 4.44 -19.14 6.70
CA ARG A 54 5.53 -20.12 6.72
C ARG A 54 5.05 -21.44 7.31
N THR A 55 5.54 -22.55 6.74
CA THR A 55 5.21 -23.90 7.25
C THR A 55 5.76 -24.16 8.66
N ALA A 56 6.88 -23.52 9.00
CA ALA A 56 7.49 -23.54 10.32
C ALA A 56 7.83 -22.08 10.70
N PRO A 57 6.87 -21.33 11.27
CA PRO A 57 7.08 -19.94 11.60
C PRO A 57 8.11 -19.80 12.73
N TRP A 58 9.02 -18.84 12.59
CA TRP A 58 9.93 -18.47 13.66
C TRP A 58 9.27 -17.47 14.62
N SER A 59 9.41 -17.69 15.92
CA SER A 59 8.93 -16.78 16.97
C SER A 59 10.08 -15.98 17.58
N VAL A 60 9.80 -14.76 18.05
CA VAL A 60 10.82 -13.96 18.78
C VAL A 60 11.40 -14.74 19.95
N SER A 61 10.56 -15.50 20.66
CA SER A 61 10.96 -16.34 21.79
C SER A 61 11.82 -17.57 21.43
N ASP A 62 11.98 -17.89 20.15
CA ASP A 62 12.90 -18.95 19.71
C ASP A 62 14.37 -18.52 19.90
N ALA A 63 14.64 -17.21 20.00
CA ALA A 63 15.94 -16.68 20.35
C ALA A 63 16.18 -16.67 21.88
N PRO A 64 17.44 -16.80 22.34
CA PRO A 64 17.74 -16.67 23.76
C PRO A 64 17.37 -15.29 24.33
N GLN A 65 16.76 -15.24 25.51
CA GLN A 65 16.29 -13.99 26.13
C GLN A 65 17.37 -12.90 26.21
N ALA A 66 18.59 -13.25 26.64
CA ALA A 66 19.69 -12.30 26.73
C ALA A 66 20.12 -11.72 25.37
N TYR A 67 19.91 -12.48 24.29
CA TYR A 67 20.15 -12.01 22.93
C TYR A 67 19.06 -11.01 22.51
N ILE A 68 17.79 -11.34 22.75
CA ILE A 68 16.65 -10.45 22.50
C ILE A 68 16.84 -9.13 23.24
N ASP A 69 17.08 -9.17 24.56
CA ASP A 69 17.28 -7.99 25.40
C ASP A 69 18.43 -7.10 24.94
N ARG A 70 19.45 -7.68 24.28
CA ARG A 70 20.55 -6.93 23.68
C ARG A 70 20.15 -6.24 22.39
N MET A 71 19.44 -6.94 21.51
CA MET A 71 18.96 -6.36 20.25
C MET A 71 17.95 -5.25 20.47
N MET A 72 17.04 -5.41 21.44
CA MET A 72 16.01 -4.42 21.78
C MET A 72 16.60 -3.05 22.19
N ARG A 73 17.82 -3.00 22.73
CA ARG A 73 18.47 -1.72 23.09
C ARG A 73 18.81 -0.85 21.88
N GLY A 74 18.85 -1.41 20.69
CA GLY A 74 19.11 -0.68 19.45
C GLY A 74 17.85 -0.14 18.77
N ILE A 75 16.67 -0.31 19.38
CA ILE A 75 15.38 0.00 18.77
C ILE A 75 14.77 1.21 19.49
N VAL A 76 14.35 2.20 18.71
CA VAL A 76 13.45 3.27 19.15
C VAL A 76 12.14 3.11 18.40
N GLY A 77 11.05 3.02 19.14
CA GLY A 77 9.70 2.91 18.60
C GLY A 77 9.19 4.28 18.18
N LEU A 78 8.39 4.32 17.12
CA LEU A 78 7.70 5.53 16.71
C LEU A 78 6.21 5.23 16.63
N GLU A 79 5.42 5.92 17.45
CA GLU A 79 3.96 5.92 17.35
C GLU A 79 3.52 7.13 16.54
N PHE A 80 2.81 6.89 15.45
CA PHE A 80 2.18 7.96 14.67
C PHE A 80 0.69 8.02 14.99
N ARG A 81 0.27 9.06 15.72
CA ARG A 81 -1.13 9.32 16.02
C ARG A 81 -1.75 10.07 14.84
N VAL A 82 -2.56 9.36 14.06
CA VAL A 82 -3.32 9.97 12.96
C VAL A 82 -4.39 10.92 13.52
N GLU A 83 -4.36 12.16 13.08
CA GLU A 83 -5.33 13.21 13.45
C GLU A 83 -6.22 13.57 12.27
N ARG A 84 -5.70 13.42 11.04
CA ARG A 84 -6.42 13.74 9.80
C ARG A 84 -5.94 12.87 8.65
N LEU A 85 -6.86 12.48 7.79
CA LEU A 85 -6.59 11.76 6.55
C LEU A 85 -7.08 12.58 5.36
N GLU A 86 -6.25 12.72 4.34
CA GLU A 86 -6.63 13.26 3.04
C GLU A 86 -6.50 12.18 1.98
N GLY A 87 -7.56 11.98 1.21
CA GLY A 87 -7.52 11.14 0.02
C GLY A 87 -7.25 11.99 -1.23
N ALA A 88 -6.39 11.50 -2.10
CA ALA A 88 -6.20 12.06 -3.43
C ALA A 88 -6.19 10.92 -4.45
N TRP A 89 -7.02 11.02 -5.48
CA TRP A 89 -7.06 10.04 -6.56
C TRP A 89 -7.27 10.70 -7.91
N LYS A 90 -6.75 10.06 -8.95
CA LYS A 90 -7.02 10.35 -10.36
C LYS A 90 -7.38 9.03 -11.01
N LEU A 91 -8.66 8.85 -11.30
CA LEU A 91 -9.22 7.60 -11.84
C LEU A 91 -9.98 7.85 -13.15
N ASN A 92 -9.46 8.75 -13.98
CA ASN A 92 -10.01 9.04 -15.31
C ASN A 92 -11.50 9.44 -15.25
N GLU A 93 -11.84 10.34 -14.34
CA GLU A 93 -13.22 10.63 -13.98
C GLU A 93 -14.09 11.17 -15.12
N GLU A 94 -13.44 11.76 -16.13
CA GLU A 94 -14.02 12.48 -17.27
C GLU A 94 -14.03 11.66 -18.57
N GLU A 95 -13.44 10.45 -18.57
CA GLU A 95 -13.36 9.60 -19.75
C GLU A 95 -14.71 8.92 -20.05
N ASN A 96 -14.96 8.61 -21.32
CA ASN A 96 -16.17 7.89 -21.71
C ASN A 96 -16.11 6.40 -21.29
N ALA A 97 -17.26 5.74 -21.29
CA ALA A 97 -17.37 4.35 -20.85
C ALA A 97 -16.49 3.36 -21.62
N ALA A 98 -16.27 3.58 -22.92
CA ALA A 98 -15.45 2.69 -23.75
C ALA A 98 -13.96 2.80 -23.40
N ASP A 99 -13.47 4.02 -23.18
CA ASP A 99 -12.08 4.27 -22.76
C ASP A 99 -11.84 3.82 -21.31
N LEU A 100 -12.82 3.96 -20.42
CA LEU A 100 -12.78 3.41 -19.07
C LEU A 100 -12.66 1.88 -19.07
N GLU A 101 -13.46 1.20 -19.89
CA GLU A 101 -13.38 -0.26 -20.02
C GLU A 101 -12.04 -0.72 -20.62
N GLY A 102 -11.53 0.01 -21.62
CA GLY A 102 -10.18 -0.21 -22.15
C GLY A 102 -9.11 -0.03 -21.08
N THR A 103 -9.22 1.02 -20.27
CA THR A 103 -8.33 1.28 -19.12
C THR A 103 -8.36 0.13 -18.12
N ARG A 104 -9.54 -0.33 -17.73
CA ARG A 104 -9.73 -1.42 -16.77
C ARG A 104 -9.02 -2.69 -17.24
N LYS A 105 -9.25 -3.12 -18.49
CA LYS A 105 -8.58 -4.30 -19.07
C LYS A 105 -7.07 -4.14 -19.13
N GLY A 106 -6.59 -2.96 -19.53
CA GLY A 106 -5.15 -2.66 -19.58
C GLY A 106 -4.50 -2.74 -18.19
N LEU A 107 -5.19 -2.26 -17.16
CA LEU A 107 -4.73 -2.30 -15.77
C LEU A 107 -4.73 -3.71 -15.17
N GLU A 108 -5.72 -4.56 -15.48
CA GLU A 108 -5.75 -5.95 -15.02
C GLU A 108 -4.52 -6.75 -15.47
N ALA A 109 -3.95 -6.41 -16.63
CA ALA A 109 -2.71 -7.00 -17.13
C ALA A 109 -1.43 -6.34 -16.59
N ALA A 110 -1.53 -5.27 -15.80
CA ALA A 110 -0.40 -4.44 -15.35
C ALA A 110 0.15 -4.83 -13.96
N GLY A 111 -0.09 -6.07 -13.53
CA GLY A 111 0.34 -6.61 -12.23
C GLY A 111 -0.52 -6.13 -11.06
N ARG A 112 -0.10 -6.48 -9.83
CA ARG A 112 -0.91 -6.31 -8.61
C ARG A 112 -1.43 -4.88 -8.40
N ALA A 113 -0.60 -3.86 -8.63
CA ALA A 113 -1.02 -2.47 -8.48
C ALA A 113 -2.07 -2.07 -9.53
N GLY A 114 -1.92 -2.56 -10.77
CA GLY A 114 -2.90 -2.38 -11.84
C GLY A 114 -4.23 -3.04 -11.50
N GLU A 115 -4.22 -4.29 -11.02
CA GLU A 115 -5.44 -4.99 -10.60
C GLU A 115 -6.22 -4.24 -9.51
N LEU A 116 -5.52 -3.66 -8.53
CA LEU A 116 -6.16 -2.86 -7.48
C LEU A 116 -6.82 -1.60 -8.04
N LEU A 117 -6.15 -0.90 -8.96
CA LEU A 117 -6.72 0.27 -9.64
C LEU A 117 -7.89 -0.11 -10.55
N ALA A 118 -7.84 -1.26 -11.23
CA ALA A 118 -8.94 -1.77 -12.04
C ALA A 118 -10.19 -2.04 -11.18
N ARG A 119 -10.01 -2.62 -9.99
CA ARG A 119 -11.11 -2.82 -9.01
C ARG A 119 -11.68 -1.48 -8.52
N ALA A 120 -10.82 -0.51 -8.23
CA ALA A 120 -11.26 0.81 -7.80
C ALA A 120 -12.05 1.56 -8.89
N LEU A 121 -11.68 1.40 -10.16
CA LEU A 121 -12.43 1.93 -11.29
C LEU A 121 -13.82 1.28 -11.42
N ALA A 122 -13.92 -0.03 -11.18
CA ALA A 122 -15.18 -0.78 -11.28
C ALA A 122 -16.17 -0.48 -10.14
N GLY A 123 -15.69 0.03 -9.00
CA GLY A 123 -16.50 0.38 -7.84
C GLY A 123 -17.05 1.81 -7.83
N ARG A 124 -16.93 2.55 -8.95
CA ARG A 124 -17.56 3.87 -9.12
C ARG A 124 -19.07 3.78 -9.29
#